data_AF-A0AA37AF90-F1
#
_entry.id   AF-A0AA37AF90-F1
#
_cell.length_a   1.000
_cell.length_b   1.000
_cell.length_c   1.000
_cell.angle_alpha   90.00
_cell.angle_beta   90.00
_cell.angle_gamma   90.00
#
_symmetry.space_group_name_H-M   'P 1'
#
loop_
_entity.id
_entity.type
_entity.pdbx_description
1 polymer ?
#
loop_
_entity_poly.entity_id
_entity_poly.type
_entity_poly.pdbx_seq_one_letter_code
_entity_poly.pdbx_strand_id
1 'polypeptide(L)'
;MSETRSCRKGGKHKRKEVPRVFRYKKSIPVSYERQGYIYFTSLLYWELPKRTQEKILNLCIAAGKENYQALFEFVTTDAGAQAVCLRHHLSPSTLERAVRRYYEAFPRKI
;
A
#
# COMPACT_ATOMS: atom_id res chain seq x y z
N MET A 1 -51.54 30.56 5.59
CA MET A 1 -51.24 29.58 6.66
C MET A 1 -51.15 28.23 5.96
N SER A 2 -50.02 27.54 5.83
CA SER A 2 -48.84 27.51 6.70
C SER A 2 -47.59 27.13 5.90
N GLU A 3 -46.51 27.87 6.12
CA GLU A 3 -45.14 27.38 5.91
C GLU A 3 -44.89 26.17 6.82
N THR A 4 -44.05 25.21 6.40
CA THR A 4 -42.95 24.72 7.26
C THR A 4 -41.99 23.79 6.49
N ARG A 5 -40.74 24.27 6.41
CA ARG A 5 -39.48 23.55 6.71
C ARG A 5 -39.00 22.41 5.78
N SER A 6 -38.19 22.82 4.82
CA SER A 6 -36.75 22.47 4.70
C SER A 6 -36.24 21.30 5.57
N CYS A 7 -35.70 20.27 4.91
CA CYS A 7 -34.61 19.47 5.48
C CYS A 7 -33.52 19.25 4.42
N ARG A 8 -32.51 20.13 4.40
CA ARG A 8 -31.18 19.81 3.85
C ARG A 8 -30.48 18.86 4.81
N LYS A 9 -29.80 17.83 4.28
CA LYS A 9 -28.33 17.61 4.39
C LYS A 9 -27.99 16.13 4.25
N GLY A 10 -27.41 15.77 3.11
CA GLY A 10 -26.56 14.58 2.93
C GLY A 10 -25.18 15.04 2.49
N GLY A 11 -24.52 15.88 3.30
CA GLY A 11 -23.17 16.35 3.02
C GLY A 11 -22.19 15.20 3.11
N LYS A 12 -21.87 14.58 1.96
CA LYS A 12 -20.76 13.63 1.82
C LYS A 12 -19.50 14.36 2.28
N HIS A 13 -19.09 14.13 3.52
CA HIS A 13 -17.78 14.53 4.00
C HIS A 13 -16.78 13.70 3.17
N LYS A 14 -16.30 14.26 2.06
CA LYS A 14 -15.02 13.83 1.48
C LYS A 14 -14.00 14.03 2.61
N ARG A 15 -13.70 12.95 3.34
CA ARG A 15 -12.54 12.94 4.23
C ARG A 15 -11.36 13.40 3.37
N LYS A 16 -10.68 14.47 3.77
CA LYS A 16 -9.40 14.82 3.14
C LYS A 16 -8.51 13.59 3.34
N GLU A 17 -8.20 12.87 2.26
CA GLU A 17 -7.25 11.76 2.33
C GLU A 17 -5.90 12.38 2.68
N VAL A 18 -5.47 12.14 3.92
CA VAL A 18 -4.13 12.51 4.36
C VAL A 18 -3.19 11.50 3.72
N PRO A 19 -2.19 11.94 2.93
CA PRO A 19 -1.24 11.04 2.29
C PRO A 19 -0.59 10.12 3.33
N ARG A 20 -0.38 8.85 3.00
CA ARG A 20 0.31 7.94 3.91
C ARG A 20 1.77 8.36 4.05
N VAL A 21 2.12 8.78 5.25
CA VAL A 21 3.51 9.00 5.65
C VAL A 21 4.24 7.68 5.80
N PHE A 22 5.51 7.63 5.35
CA PHE A 22 6.38 6.48 5.59
C PHE A 22 6.51 6.22 7.09
N ARG A 23 6.31 4.96 7.50
CA ARG A 23 6.43 4.52 8.89
C ARG A 23 7.43 3.39 8.99
N TYR A 24 8.46 3.58 9.80
CA TYR A 24 9.46 2.56 10.08
C TYR A 24 8.84 1.33 10.76
N LYS A 25 9.19 0.14 10.28
CA LYS A 25 8.71 -1.14 10.78
C LYS A 25 9.85 -1.84 11.53
N LYS A 26 9.84 -1.72 12.85
CA LYS A 26 10.87 -2.32 13.75
C LYS A 26 11.00 -3.85 13.61
N SER A 27 9.94 -4.54 13.22
CA SER A 27 9.90 -6.00 13.09
C SER A 27 10.52 -6.53 11.79
N ILE A 28 10.85 -5.64 10.84
CA ILE A 28 11.49 -6.00 9.58
C ILE A 28 13.01 -5.78 9.73
N PRO A 29 13.86 -6.80 9.50
CA PRO A 29 15.31 -6.72 9.70
C PRO A 29 16.01 -5.97 8.55
N VAL A 30 15.54 -4.76 8.27
CA VAL A 30 16.05 -3.86 7.23
C VAL A 30 16.19 -2.47 7.85
N SER A 31 17.31 -1.78 7.60
CA SER A 31 17.58 -0.46 8.20
C SER A 31 16.51 0.58 7.84
N TYR A 32 16.41 1.66 8.63
CA TYR A 32 15.43 2.73 8.40
C TYR A 32 15.53 3.31 6.98
N GLU A 33 16.75 3.64 6.54
CA GLU A 33 17.05 4.23 5.24
C GLU A 33 16.68 3.27 4.11
N ARG A 34 16.98 1.97 4.30
CA ARG A 34 16.63 0.93 3.32
C ARG A 34 15.13 0.73 3.25
N GLN A 35 14.41 0.74 4.37
CA GLN A 35 12.96 0.66 4.37
C GLN A 35 12.34 1.88 3.67
N GLY A 36 12.89 3.08 3.88
CA GLY A 36 12.47 4.31 3.22
C GLY A 36 12.70 4.24 1.71
N TYR A 37 13.89 3.82 1.29
CA TYR A 37 14.21 3.59 -0.13
C TYR A 37 13.21 2.64 -0.78
N ILE A 38 12.97 1.47 -0.17
CA ILE A 38 12.01 0.47 -0.68
C ILE A 38 10.61 1.08 -0.82
N TYR A 39 10.14 1.80 0.21
CA TYR A 39 8.82 2.42 0.22
C TYR A 39 8.64 3.42 -0.92
N PHE A 40 9.55 4.40 -1.03
CA PHE A 40 9.43 5.45 -2.04
C PHE A 40 9.67 4.92 -3.46
N THR A 41 10.61 4.00 -3.66
CA THR A 41 10.80 3.34 -4.95
C THR A 41 9.55 2.56 -5.36
N SER A 42 8.92 1.84 -4.44
CA SER A 42 7.69 1.08 -4.75
C SER A 42 6.51 2.00 -5.06
N LEU A 43 6.34 3.11 -4.33
CA LEU A 43 5.29 4.09 -4.62
C LEU A 43 5.43 4.73 -6.00
N LEU A 44 6.67 4.97 -6.43
CA LEU A 44 6.97 5.54 -7.75
C LEU A 44 6.96 4.49 -8.87
N TYR A 45 6.42 3.29 -8.64
CA TYR A 45 6.42 2.17 -9.58
C TYR A 45 6.12 2.58 -11.03
N TRP A 46 5.08 3.39 -11.24
CA TRP A 46 4.63 3.80 -12.57
C TRP A 46 5.61 4.71 -13.32
N GLU A 47 6.51 5.39 -12.61
CA GLU A 47 7.55 6.27 -13.15
C GLU A 47 8.87 5.53 -13.43
N LEU A 48 9.02 4.31 -12.91
CA LEU A 48 10.25 3.54 -13.07
C LEU A 48 10.39 2.98 -14.50
N PRO A 49 11.62 2.70 -14.97
CA PRO A 49 11.84 1.96 -16.21
C PRO A 49 11.12 0.61 -16.22
N LYS A 50 10.69 0.12 -17.39
CA LYS A 50 9.93 -1.13 -17.51
C LYS A 50 10.63 -2.34 -16.89
N ARG A 51 11.94 -2.46 -17.09
CA ARG A 51 12.75 -3.52 -16.46
C ARG A 51 12.71 -3.49 -14.94
N THR A 52 12.62 -2.30 -14.35
CA THR A 52 12.52 -2.10 -12.90
C THR A 52 11.10 -2.40 -12.40
N GLN A 53 10.08 -2.00 -13.16
CA GLN A 53 8.68 -2.38 -12.91
C GLN A 53 8.54 -3.91 -12.85
N GLU A 54 9.07 -4.63 -13.84
CA GLU A 54 9.06 -6.10 -13.88
C GLU A 54 9.72 -6.74 -12.67
N LYS A 55 10.86 -6.20 -12.20
CA LYS A 55 11.52 -6.69 -10.97
C LYS A 55 10.63 -6.53 -9.75
N ILE A 56 9.97 -5.38 -9.59
CA ILE A 56 9.06 -5.14 -8.45
C ILE A 56 7.85 -6.08 -8.53
N LEU A 57 7.27 -6.27 -9.72
CA LEU A 57 6.15 -7.18 -9.91
C LEU A 57 6.56 -8.62 -9.58
N ASN A 58 7.69 -9.10 -10.09
CA ASN A 58 8.21 -10.43 -9.82
C ASN A 58 8.51 -10.63 -8.32
N LEU A 59 9.03 -9.59 -7.66
CA LEU A 59 9.24 -9.59 -6.21
C LEU A 59 7.91 -9.70 -5.45
N CYS A 60 6.86 -8.99 -5.90
CA CYS A 60 5.53 -9.12 -5.33
C CYS A 60 4.96 -10.53 -5.53
N ILE A 61 5.14 -11.13 -6.70
CA ILE A 61 4.72 -12.51 -6.99
C ILE A 61 5.42 -13.49 -6.05
N ALA A 62 6.75 -13.38 -5.89
CA ALA A 62 7.51 -14.27 -5.02
C ALA A 62 7.16 -14.09 -3.53
N ALA A 63 7.02 -12.85 -3.06
CA ALA A 63 6.76 -12.54 -1.65
C ALA A 63 5.29 -12.72 -1.25
N GLY A 64 4.36 -12.38 -2.14
CA GLY A 64 2.92 -12.42 -1.92
C GLY A 64 2.28 -13.76 -2.29
N LYS A 65 2.91 -14.56 -3.16
CA LYS A 65 2.37 -15.83 -3.66
C LYS A 65 0.96 -15.64 -4.22
N GLU A 66 -0.01 -16.42 -3.76
CA GLU A 66 -1.43 -16.29 -4.12
C GLU A 66 -2.03 -14.90 -3.80
N ASN A 67 -1.43 -14.17 -2.86
CA ASN A 67 -1.87 -12.83 -2.43
C ASN A 67 -1.04 -11.69 -3.05
N TYR A 68 -0.30 -11.94 -4.15
CA TYR A 68 0.61 -10.94 -4.72
C TYR A 68 -0.09 -9.66 -5.17
N GLN A 69 -1.36 -9.74 -5.62
CA GLN A 69 -2.12 -8.58 -6.08
C GLN A 69 -2.39 -7.60 -4.93
N ALA A 70 -2.71 -8.13 -3.74
CA ALA A 70 -2.90 -7.32 -2.53
C ALA A 70 -1.58 -6.66 -2.09
N LEU A 71 -0.48 -7.42 -2.12
CA LEU A 71 0.84 -6.88 -1.82
C LEU A 71 1.23 -5.78 -2.80
N PHE A 72 1.06 -6.03 -4.10
CA PHE A 72 1.37 -5.09 -5.16
C PHE A 72 0.59 -3.79 -4.98
N GLU A 73 -0.74 -3.86 -4.83
CA GLU A 73 -1.56 -2.68 -4.57
C GLU A 73 -1.10 -1.94 -3.32
N PHE A 74 -0.79 -2.65 -2.24
CA PHE A 74 -0.35 -2.03 -0.99
C PHE A 74 0.98 -1.28 -1.09
N VAL A 75 1.94 -1.76 -1.88
CA VAL A 75 3.29 -1.16 -1.97
C VAL A 75 3.42 -0.13 -3.08
N THR A 76 2.58 -0.19 -4.13
CA THR A 76 2.65 0.74 -5.28
C THR A 76 1.56 1.81 -5.27
N THR A 77 0.73 1.88 -4.24
CA THR A 77 -0.33 2.89 -4.11
C THR A 77 -0.40 3.44 -2.69
N ASP A 78 -1.13 4.54 -2.52
CA ASP A 78 -1.38 5.14 -1.19
C ASP A 78 -2.45 4.37 -0.38
N ALA A 79 -2.98 3.26 -0.91
CA ALA A 79 -4.12 2.56 -0.35
C ALA A 79 -3.85 1.93 1.03
N GLY A 80 -4.63 2.34 2.04
CA GLY A 80 -4.68 1.81 3.42
C GLY A 80 -4.61 0.27 3.54
N ALA A 81 -3.86 -0.26 4.52
CA ALA A 81 -3.79 -1.71 4.78
C ALA A 81 -5.19 -2.34 4.96
N GLN A 82 -6.08 -1.69 5.73
CA GLN A 82 -7.46 -2.15 5.92
C GLN A 82 -8.26 -2.18 4.60
N ALA A 83 -8.12 -1.15 3.76
CA ALA A 83 -8.82 -1.07 2.48
C ALA A 83 -8.33 -2.16 1.51
N VAL A 84 -7.02 -2.38 1.44
CA VAL A 84 -6.43 -3.48 0.65
C VAL A 84 -6.91 -4.84 1.16
N CYS A 85 -6.86 -5.07 2.48
CA CYS A 85 -7.32 -6.32 3.09
C CYS A 85 -8.77 -6.63 2.74
N LEU A 86 -9.64 -5.61 2.79
CA LEU A 86 -11.05 -5.75 2.45
C LEU A 86 -11.28 -6.09 0.98
N ARG A 87 -10.59 -5.39 0.06
CA ARG A 87 -10.75 -5.59 -1.40
C ARG A 87 -10.28 -6.96 -1.88
N HIS A 88 -9.20 -7.46 -1.30
CA HIS A 88 -8.57 -8.72 -1.71
C HIS A 88 -8.91 -9.89 -0.79
N HIS A 89 -9.87 -9.71 0.14
CA HIS A 89 -10.34 -10.75 1.06
C HIS A 89 -9.21 -11.46 1.83
N LEU A 90 -8.21 -10.70 2.30
CA LEU A 90 -7.09 -11.24 3.08
C LEU A 90 -7.01 -10.66 4.48
N SER A 91 -6.45 -11.45 5.40
CA SER A 91 -6.22 -10.99 6.76
C SER A 91 -5.04 -10.01 6.84
N PRO A 92 -5.07 -9.03 7.76
CA PRO A 92 -3.96 -8.09 7.98
C PRO A 92 -2.62 -8.80 8.23
N SER A 93 -2.63 -9.89 9.01
CA SER A 93 -1.42 -10.67 9.30
C SER A 93 -0.82 -11.34 8.06
N THR A 94 -1.66 -11.74 7.10
CA THR A 94 -1.18 -12.31 5.82
C THR A 94 -0.50 -11.23 4.99
N LEU A 95 -1.09 -10.04 4.91
CA LEU A 95 -0.49 -8.88 4.23
C LEU A 95 0.83 -8.48 4.89
N GLU A 96 0.89 -8.39 6.22
CA GLU A 96 2.11 -8.04 6.95
C GLU A 96 3.25 -9.05 6.73
N ARG A 97 2.95 -10.35 6.67
CA ARG A 97 3.93 -11.39 6.35
C ARG A 97 4.46 -11.23 4.92
N ALA A 98 3.58 -10.95 3.96
CA ALA A 98 3.98 -10.70 2.57
C ALA A 98 4.85 -9.44 2.45
N VAL A 99 4.47 -8.35 3.13
CA VAL A 99 5.26 -7.10 3.19
C VAL A 99 6.63 -7.36 3.81
N ARG A 100 6.72 -8.11 4.90
CA ARG A 100 8.02 -8.47 5.50
C ARG A 100 8.93 -9.18 4.50
N ARG A 101 8.42 -10.23 3.83
CA ARG A 101 9.18 -10.96 2.79
C ARG A 101 9.61 -10.05 1.65
N TYR A 102 8.73 -9.14 1.21
CA TYR A 102 9.04 -8.17 0.17
C TYR A 102 10.21 -7.26 0.55
N TYR A 103 10.20 -6.70 1.76
CA TYR A 103 11.26 -5.82 2.23
C TYR A 103 12.59 -6.58 2.42
N GLU A 104 12.55 -7.79 2.97
CA GLU A 104 13.74 -8.62 3.18
C GLU A 104 14.39 -9.05 1.86
N ALA A 105 13.59 -9.36 0.84
CA ALA A 105 14.07 -9.80 -0.47
C ALA A 105 14.31 -8.66 -1.47
N PHE A 106 14.06 -7.40 -1.09
CA PHE A 106 14.22 -6.27 -2.00
C PHE A 106 15.71 -6.06 -2.35
N PRO A 107 16.07 -6.01 -3.65
CA PRO A 107 17.47 -6.00 -4.07
C PRO A 107 18.23 -4.74 -3.58
N ARG A 108 19.55 -4.85 -3.45
CA ARG A 108 20.38 -3.69 -3.08
C ARG A 108 20.37 -2.58 -4.12
N LYS A 109 20.29 -2.96 -5.39
CA LYS A 109 20.18 -2.08 -6.55
C LYS A 109 19.09 -2.64 -7.46
N ILE A 110 18.14 -1.80 -7.85
CA ILE A 110 17.00 -2.19 -8.69
C ILE A 110 17.12 -1.64 -10.11
#